data_AF-A0A3S0ZKQ6-F1
#
_entry.id   AF-A0A3S0ZKQ6-F1
#
_cell.length_a   1.000
_cell.length_b   1.000
_cell.length_c   1.000
_cell.angle_alpha   90.00
_cell.angle_beta   90.00
_cell.angle_gamma   90.00
#
_symmetry.space_group_name_H-M   'P 1'
#
loop_
_entity.id
_entity.type
_entity.pdbx_description
1 polymer ?
#
loop_
_entity_poly.entity_id
_entity_poly.type
_entity_poly.pdbx_seq_one_letter_code
_entity_poly.pdbx_strand_id
1 'polypeptide(L)' 'MKCPSCSSSEQRVLHTRTGDAKITRLRGCAVCAHRWTTVEIDAGMLSRMEKAAAALHAFAAACRDFDDPAT' A
#
# COMPACT_ATOMS: atom_id res chain seq x y z
N MET A 1 1.17 12.57 8.05
CA MET A 1 2.06 11.39 8.02
C MET A 1 3.45 11.79 8.49
N LYS A 2 4.15 10.91 9.20
CA LYS A 2 5.52 11.16 9.72
C LYS A 2 6.57 10.58 8.79
N CYS A 3 7.80 11.10 8.86
CA CYS A 3 8.94 10.53 8.15
C CYS A 3 9.20 9.09 8.63
N PRO A 4 9.29 8.09 7.72
CA PRO A 4 9.52 6.70 8.12
C PRO A 4 10.93 6.45 8.68
N SER A 5 11.87 7.38 8.47
CA SER A 5 13.25 7.24 8.96
C SER A 5 13.49 7.91 10.31
N CYS A 6 12.99 9.15 10.53
CA CYS A 6 13.25 9.90 11.77
C CYS A 6 11.99 10.28 12.56
N SER A 7 10.80 9.84 12.13
CA SER A 7 9.51 10.14 12.77
C SER A 7 9.10 11.62 12.85
N SER A 8 9.89 12.54 12.29
CA SER A 8 9.53 13.96 12.20
C SER A 8 8.24 14.17 11.38
N SER A 9 7.43 15.15 11.77
CA SER A 9 6.28 15.63 11.01
C SER A 9 6.67 16.54 9.84
N GLU A 10 7.90 17.06 9.84
CA GLU A 10 8.39 18.02 8.84
C GLU A 10 8.75 17.31 7.53
N GLN A 11 7.89 17.49 6.53
CA GLN A 11 8.03 16.89 5.21
C GLN A 11 7.55 17.84 4.12
N ARG A 12 8.04 17.62 2.89
CA ARG A 12 7.59 18.32 1.69
C ARG A 12 7.31 17.34 0.56
N VAL A 13 6.40 17.72 -0.33
CA VAL A 13 6.18 16.99 -1.60
C VAL A 13 7.20 17.50 -2.61
N LEU A 14 8.03 16.59 -3.13
CA LEU A 14 9.07 16.89 -4.10
C LEU A 14 8.55 16.76 -5.54
N HIS A 15 7.70 15.78 -5.79
CA HIS A 15 7.14 15.51 -7.11
C HIS A 15 5.81 14.79 -6.99
N THR A 16 4.86 15.10 -7.89
CA THR A 16 3.55 14.45 -7.96
C THR A 16 3.35 13.88 -9.36
N ARG A 17 2.94 12.62 -9.45
CA ARG A 17 2.48 11.97 -10.68
C ARG A 17 1.02 11.57 -10.50
N THR A 18 0.20 12.01 -11.43
CA THR A 18 -1.23 11.66 -11.47
C THR A 18 -1.44 10.63 -12.57
N GLY A 19 -2.13 9.54 -12.24
CA GLY A 19 -2.71 8.62 -13.22
C GLY A 19 -4.19 8.46 -12.93
N ASP A 20 -4.93 7.81 -13.83
CA ASP A 20 -6.40 7.80 -13.84
C ASP A 20 -7.04 7.34 -12.51
N ALA A 21 -6.42 6.37 -11.82
CA ALA A 21 -6.96 5.80 -10.58
C ALA A 21 -6.07 5.99 -9.35
N LYS A 22 -4.95 6.72 -9.47
CA LYS A 22 -4.00 6.90 -8.36
C LYS A 22 -3.16 8.17 -8.47
N ILE A 23 -2.83 8.74 -7.32
CA ILE A 23 -1.86 9.83 -7.20
C ILE A 23 -0.62 9.30 -6.50
N THR A 24 0.55 9.43 -7.13
CA THR A 24 1.84 9.05 -6.55
C THR A 24 2.61 10.31 -6.17
N ARG A 25 3.02 10.44 -4.92
CA ARG A 25 3.79 11.59 -4.44
C ARG A 25 5.14 11.15 -3.90
N LEU A 26 6.21 11.69 -4.46
CA LEU A 26 7.54 11.62 -3.86
C LEU A 26 7.63 12.68 -2.77
N ARG A 27 7.96 12.27 -1.56
CA ARG A 27 8.09 13.10 -0.37
C ARG A 27 9.53 13.10 0.11
N GLY A 28 9.93 14.18 0.76
CA GLY A 28 11.23 14.31 1.42
C GLY A 28 11.07 14.90 2.81
N CYS A 29 11.80 14.36 3.79
CA CYS A 29 11.85 14.91 5.14
C CYS A 29 12.73 16.15 5.17
N ALA A 30 12.28 17.21 5.85
CA ALA A 30 13.06 18.42 6.02
C ALA A 30 14.16 18.27 7.10
N VAL A 31 14.07 17.26 7.97
CA VAL A 31 15.02 17.03 9.08
C VAL A 31 16.15 16.07 8.69
N CYS A 32 15.82 14.88 8.17
CA CYS A 32 16.83 13.85 7.87
C CYS A 32 17.11 13.66 6.37
N ALA A 33 16.49 14.46 5.50
CA ALA A 33 16.58 14.36 4.03
C ALA A 33 16.13 13.02 3.40
N HIS A 34 15.64 12.05 4.19
CA HIS A 34 15.10 10.80 3.69
C HIS A 34 13.94 11.04 2.71
N ARG A 35 13.89 10.24 1.64
CA ARG A 35 12.89 10.34 0.58
C ARG A 35 12.06 9.08 0.49
N TRP A 36 10.76 9.21 0.31
CA TRP A 36 9.85 8.08 0.17
C TRP A 36 8.67 8.43 -0.74
N THR A 37 8.00 7.40 -1.24
CA THR A 37 6.85 7.57 -2.13
C THR A 37 5.57 7.18 -1.40
N THR A 38 4.51 7.98 -1.57
CA THR A 38 3.15 7.61 -1.18
C THR A 38 2.27 7.41 -2.40
N VAL A 39 1.35 6.46 -2.32
CA VAL A 39 0.31 6.26 -3.31
C VAL A 39 -1.03 6.53 -2.64
N GLU A 40 -1.81 7.41 -3.23
CA GLU A 40 -3.18 7.73 -2.85
C GLU A 40 -4.09 7.09 -3.91
N ILE A 41 -5.06 6.28 -3.49
CA ILE A 41 -6.05 5.62 -4.35
C ILE A 41 -7.46 5.93 -3.85
N ASP A 42 -8.46 5.79 -4.72
CA ASP A 42 -9.86 5.93 -4.33
C ASP A 42 -10.24 4.90 -3.23
N ALA A 43 -10.99 5.34 -2.23
CA ALA A 43 -11.36 4.50 -1.09
C ALA A 43 -12.24 3.31 -1.51
N GLY A 44 -13.13 3.50 -2.49
CA GLY A 44 -13.92 2.43 -3.08
C GLY A 44 -13.04 1.41 -3.81
N MET A 45 -12.02 1.89 -4.54
CA MET A 45 -11.02 1.01 -5.16
C MET A 45 -10.21 0.22 -4.14
N LEU A 46 -9.75 0.85 -3.05
CA LEU A 46 -9.03 0.18 -1.96
C LEU A 46 -9.88 -0.95 -1.36
N SER A 47 -11.14 -0.68 -1.02
CA SER A 47 -12.03 -1.69 -0.45
C SER A 47 -12.27 -2.88 -1.40
N ARG A 48 -12.38 -2.63 -2.71
CA ARG A 48 -12.48 -3.70 -3.71
C ARG A 48 -11.22 -4.56 -3.76
N MET A 49 -10.04 -3.93 -3.73
CA MET A 49 -8.76 -4.64 -3.73
C MET A 49 -8.59 -5.48 -2.46
N GLU A 50 -8.97 -4.97 -1.29
CA GLU A 50 -8.93 -5.70 -0.01
C GLU A 50 -9.83 -6.94 -0.05
N LYS A 51 -11.06 -6.81 -0.56
CA LYS A 51 -11.98 -7.95 -0.72
C LYS A 51 -11.45 -8.99 -1.69
N ALA A 52 -10.87 -8.55 -2.82
CA ALA A 52 -10.27 -9.46 -3.79
C ALA A 52 -9.08 -10.22 -3.20
N ALA A 53 -8.20 -9.53 -2.46
CA ALA A 53 -7.07 -10.16 -1.78
C ALA A 53 -7.55 -11.19 -0.74
N ALA A 54 -8.55 -10.84 0.06
CA ALA A 54 -9.14 -11.77 1.03
C ALA A 54 -9.73 -13.02 0.36
N ALA A 55 -10.45 -12.85 -0.76
CA ALA A 55 -11.01 -13.98 -1.52
C ALA A 55 -9.92 -14.90 -2.08
N LEU A 56 -8.82 -14.35 -2.61
CA LEU A 56 -7.69 -15.13 -3.11
C LEU A 56 -7.00 -15.91 -1.99
N HIS A 57 -6.81 -15.30 -0.81
CA HIS A 57 -6.24 -15.99 0.34
C HIS A 57 -7.15 -17.12 0.85
N ALA A 58 -8.46 -16.89 0.91
CA ALA A 58 -9.44 -17.90 1.29
C ALA A 58 -9.44 -19.09 0.30
N PHE A 59 -9.41 -18.79 -1.00
CA PHE A 59 -9.31 -19.82 -2.03
C PHE A 59 -8.02 -20.63 -1.91
N ALA A 60 -6.88 -19.96 -1.74
CA ALA A 60 -5.59 -20.64 -1.56
C ALA A 60 -5.56 -21.52 -0.30
N ALA A 61 -6.28 -21.15 0.76
CA ALA A 61 -6.42 -22.00 1.94
C ALA A 61 -7.26 -23.25 1.63
N ALA A 62 -8.43 -23.08 1.00
CA ALA A 62 -9.29 -24.19 0.62
C ALA A 62 -8.60 -25.19 -0.33
N CYS A 63 -7.77 -24.70 -1.27
CA CYS A 63 -6.98 -25.58 -2.13
C CYS A 63 -5.95 -26.41 -1.34
N ARG A 64 -5.28 -25.83 -0.34
CA ARG A 64 -4.35 -26.59 0.51
C ARG A 64 -5.07 -27.68 1.31
N ASP A 65 -6.27 -27.39 1.81
CA ASP A 65 -7.08 -28.38 2.54
C ASP A 65 -7.54 -29.53 1.63
N PHE A 66 -7.66 -29.30 0.32
CA PHE A 66 -7.98 -30.33 -0.67
C PHE A 66 -6.75 -31.17 -1.07
N ASP A 67 -5.57 -30.56 -1.12
CA ASP A 67 -4.33 -31.21 -1.53
C ASP A 67 -3.64 -32.01 -0.40
N ASP A 68 -4.20 -32.06 0.82
CA ASP A 68 -3.71 -32.87 1.95
C ASP A 68 -4.53 -34.17 2.11
N PRO A 69 -4.18 -35.28 1.41
CA PRO A 69 -4.93 -36.53 1.45
C PRO A 69 -4.66 -37.38 2.70
N ALA A 70 -4.35 -36.77 3.84
CA ALA A 70 -4.16 -37.48 5.11
C ALA A 70 -5.45 -37.53 5.94
N THR A 71 -6.49 -38.20 5.44
CA THR A 71 -7.49 -38.90 6.26
C THR A 71 -8.08 -40.09 5.52
#